data_AF-A0A9E4J621-F1
#
_entry.id   AF-A0A9E4J621-F1
#
_cell.length_a   1.000
_cell.length_b   1.000
_cell.length_c   1.000
_cell.angle_alpha   90.00
_cell.angle_beta   90.00
_cell.angle_gamma   90.00
#
_symmetry.space_group_name_H-M   'P 1'
#
loop_
_entity.id
_entity.type
_entity.pdbx_description
1 polymer ?
#
loop_
_entity_poly.entity_id
_entity_poly.type
_entity_poly.pdbx_seq_one_letter_code
_entity_poly.pdbx_strand_id
1 'polypeptide(L)'
;MTSNDCGAGTKPICELNACRGCGADSECEAKLGAEPGVCLGTEGGRCAGPADVVYAENVPGKCNAGGPGTVASPYCGLAEAMAAAKSGGKAAVVLKGPQGVDRASYAGPGRLTLVGKGGALILPGAGIGLEVTGGDLTARNFTVQGAGQAGLVVRSGSALELAQAQVLDNKGGGILVDGGRLVARSSTVSGNGPGQFGATTIWGGLLLNNPAAGTRLEGVSVVNNKTTGISCSAAVEATGVLATGNPGVDIAAPCNFSSCGAAGPQCGAP
;
A
#
# COMPACT_ATOMS: atom_id res chain seq x y z
N MET A 1 1.42 34.61 5.24
CA MET A 1 1.42 33.86 3.97
C MET A 1 0.49 32.66 4.13
N THR A 2 -0.23 32.28 3.09
CA THR A 2 -1.10 31.10 3.05
C THR A 2 -0.63 30.15 1.95
N SER A 3 -1.15 28.92 1.92
CA SER A 3 -0.84 27.98 0.82
C SER A 3 -1.26 28.54 -0.55
N ASN A 4 -2.17 29.52 -0.64
CA ASN A 4 -2.50 30.16 -1.92
C ASN A 4 -1.37 31.04 -2.46
N ASP A 5 -0.46 31.49 -1.60
CA ASP A 5 0.72 32.27 -2.00
C ASP A 5 1.86 31.37 -2.52
N CYS A 6 1.74 30.05 -2.35
CA CYS A 6 2.72 29.06 -2.80
C CYS A 6 2.28 28.42 -4.13
N GLY A 7 3.18 28.38 -5.11
CA GLY A 7 2.90 27.79 -6.42
C GLY A 7 2.62 26.28 -6.34
N ALA A 8 1.72 25.77 -7.17
CA ALA A 8 1.33 24.36 -7.20
C ALA A 8 2.44 23.39 -7.70
N GLY A 9 3.63 23.90 -8.02
CA GLY A 9 4.80 23.11 -8.38
C GLY A 9 5.37 22.32 -7.19
N THR A 10 6.69 22.28 -7.04
CA THR A 10 7.36 21.45 -6.03
C THR A 10 7.18 21.92 -4.58
N LYS A 11 6.61 23.11 -4.36
CA LYS A 11 6.43 23.69 -3.03
C LYS A 11 5.03 24.27 -2.83
N PRO A 12 3.97 23.44 -2.85
CA PRO A 12 2.59 23.92 -2.83
C PRO A 12 2.10 24.35 -1.44
N ILE A 13 2.76 23.95 -0.35
CA ILE A 13 2.23 24.16 1.01
C ILE A 13 2.98 25.29 1.70
N CYS A 14 2.26 26.20 2.36
CA CYS A 14 2.86 27.22 3.22
C CYS A 14 2.90 26.72 4.66
N GLU A 15 4.10 26.65 5.24
CA GLU A 15 4.32 26.39 6.66
C GLU A 15 5.33 27.39 7.22
N LEU A 16 5.02 28.01 8.37
CA LEU A 16 5.89 29.00 9.02
C LEU A 16 6.35 30.13 8.07
N ASN A 17 5.45 30.61 7.20
CA ASN A 17 5.71 31.60 6.15
C ASN A 17 6.78 31.19 5.12
N ALA A 18 7.00 29.89 4.92
CA ALA A 18 7.85 29.35 3.86
C ALA A 18 7.09 28.30 3.03
N CYS A 19 7.32 28.30 1.71
CA CYS A 19 6.77 27.27 0.84
C CYS A 19 7.59 25.99 0.92
N ARG A 20 6.90 24.85 1.05
CA ARG A 20 7.48 23.50 1.06
C ARG A 20 6.63 22.51 0.27
N GLY A 21 7.20 21.34 0.03
CA GLY A 21 6.46 20.19 -0.50
C GLY A 21 5.31 19.78 0.44
N CYS A 22 4.24 19.23 -0.12
CA CYS A 22 3.26 18.49 0.64
C CYS A 22 3.91 17.27 1.31
N GLY A 23 3.46 16.99 2.53
CA GLY A 23 3.78 15.78 3.29
C GLY A 23 2.61 14.80 3.37
N ALA A 24 1.38 15.24 3.11
CA ALA A 24 0.17 14.41 3.19
C ALA A 24 -0.87 14.78 2.13
N ASP A 25 -1.73 13.81 1.81
CA ASP A 25 -2.85 13.99 0.86
C ASP A 25 -3.82 15.09 1.33
N SER A 26 -4.08 15.16 2.65
CA SER A 26 -4.96 16.17 3.25
C SER A 26 -4.50 17.61 3.02
N GLU A 27 -3.20 17.86 2.88
CA GLU A 27 -2.69 19.20 2.55
C GLU A 27 -3.01 19.58 1.11
N CYS A 28 -2.97 18.60 0.19
CA CYS A 28 -3.37 18.80 -1.20
C CYS A 28 -4.88 18.90 -1.35
N GLU A 29 -5.66 18.17 -0.55
CA GLU A 29 -7.12 18.31 -0.49
C GLU A 29 -7.52 19.71 0.00
N ALA A 30 -6.89 20.20 1.07
CA ALA A 30 -7.15 21.54 1.60
C ALA A 30 -6.80 22.64 0.59
N LYS A 31 -5.78 22.44 -0.24
CA LYS A 31 -5.33 23.43 -1.23
C LYS A 31 -6.12 23.39 -2.54
N LEU A 32 -6.32 22.21 -3.11
CA LEU A 32 -6.84 22.02 -4.48
C LEU A 32 -8.27 21.45 -4.51
N GLY A 33 -8.83 21.09 -3.35
CA GLY A 33 -10.06 20.32 -3.26
C GLY A 33 -9.82 18.81 -3.27
N ALA A 34 -10.90 18.05 -3.08
CA ALA A 34 -10.83 16.60 -2.85
C ALA A 34 -10.27 15.79 -4.02
N GLU A 35 -10.35 16.30 -5.25
CA GLU A 35 -10.03 15.57 -6.48
C GLU A 35 -8.94 16.31 -7.29
N PRO A 36 -7.74 15.73 -7.47
CA PRO A 36 -7.32 14.43 -6.94
C PRO A 36 -6.94 14.46 -5.45
N GLY A 37 -6.57 15.62 -4.90
CA GLY A 37 -6.13 15.72 -3.51
C GLY A 37 -5.06 14.70 -3.13
N VAL A 38 -4.06 14.49 -4.00
CA VAL A 38 -2.97 13.54 -3.80
C VAL A 38 -1.65 14.28 -3.65
N CYS A 39 -0.89 13.94 -2.62
CA CYS A 39 0.49 14.38 -2.44
C CYS A 39 1.46 13.40 -3.11
N LEU A 40 2.30 13.91 -4.01
CA LEU A 40 3.36 13.16 -4.67
C LEU A 40 4.68 13.39 -3.92
N GLY A 41 4.74 12.90 -2.68
CA GLY A 41 5.89 13.09 -1.78
C GLY A 41 7.21 12.56 -2.36
N THR A 42 7.16 11.46 -3.13
CA THR A 42 8.31 10.86 -3.82
C THR A 42 8.80 11.67 -5.02
N GLU A 43 8.06 12.70 -5.43
CA GLU A 43 8.40 13.67 -6.50
C GLU A 43 8.68 15.07 -5.93
N GLY A 44 9.22 15.14 -4.70
CA GLY A 44 9.56 16.41 -4.06
C GLY A 44 8.37 17.14 -3.41
N GLY A 45 7.23 16.45 -3.25
CA GLY A 45 6.09 16.97 -2.50
C GLY A 45 5.23 17.95 -3.29
N ARG A 46 4.98 17.71 -4.58
CA ARG A 46 3.95 18.46 -5.31
C ARG A 46 2.56 17.85 -5.10
N CYS A 47 1.52 18.66 -5.24
CA CYS A 47 0.15 18.15 -5.31
C CYS A 47 -0.15 17.70 -6.74
N ALA A 48 -0.73 16.52 -6.90
CA ALA A 48 -1.14 16.01 -8.21
C ALA A 48 -2.23 16.90 -8.82
N GLY A 49 -2.13 17.19 -10.11
CA GLY A 49 -3.20 17.78 -10.90
C GLY A 49 -4.03 16.71 -11.63
N PRO A 50 -5.12 17.09 -12.31
CA PRO A 50 -5.94 16.16 -13.09
C PRO A 50 -5.18 15.40 -14.19
N ALA A 51 -4.10 15.99 -14.71
CA ALA A 51 -3.26 15.36 -15.73
C ALA A 51 -2.31 14.28 -15.16
N ASP A 52 -2.08 14.25 -13.85
CA ASP A 52 -1.15 13.34 -13.19
C ASP A 52 -1.79 12.02 -12.75
N VAL A 53 -3.12 11.95 -12.78
CA VAL A 53 -3.89 10.88 -12.14
C VAL A 53 -4.80 10.15 -13.11
N VAL A 54 -5.09 8.89 -12.78
CA VAL A 54 -6.26 8.15 -13.26
C VAL A 54 -7.01 7.57 -12.08
N TYR A 55 -8.30 7.30 -12.27
CA TYR A 55 -9.21 6.81 -11.22
C TYR A 55 -9.66 5.38 -11.49
N ALA A 56 -9.76 4.58 -10.43
CA ALA A 56 -10.41 3.27 -10.41
C ALA A 56 -11.56 3.28 -9.39
N GLU A 57 -12.74 2.81 -9.79
CA GLU A 57 -13.92 2.74 -8.93
C GLU A 57 -14.92 1.73 -9.50
N ASN A 58 -15.37 0.76 -8.70
CA ASN A 58 -16.30 -0.27 -9.16
C ASN A 58 -17.77 0.13 -8.88
N VAL A 59 -18.22 1.21 -9.50
CA VAL A 59 -19.63 1.66 -9.40
C VAL A 59 -20.35 1.39 -10.73
N PRO A 60 -21.35 0.48 -10.75
CA PRO A 60 -22.13 0.19 -11.94
C PRO A 60 -22.73 1.45 -12.56
N GLY A 61 -22.63 1.58 -13.88
CA GLY A 61 -23.14 2.74 -14.63
C GLY A 61 -22.27 4.00 -14.55
N LYS A 62 -21.26 4.05 -13.68
CA LYS A 62 -20.28 5.15 -13.60
C LYS A 62 -18.94 4.76 -14.24
N CYS A 63 -18.46 3.56 -13.92
CA CYS A 63 -17.15 3.11 -14.38
C CYS A 63 -17.19 2.64 -15.85
N ASN A 64 -16.05 2.74 -16.53
CA ASN A 64 -15.86 2.26 -17.90
C ASN A 64 -14.45 1.69 -18.07
N ALA A 65 -14.35 0.39 -18.35
CA ALA A 65 -13.07 -0.32 -18.53
C ALA A 65 -12.22 0.22 -19.70
N GLY A 66 -12.86 0.73 -20.75
CA GLY A 66 -12.18 1.38 -21.89
C GLY A 66 -12.26 2.92 -21.84
N GLY A 67 -12.67 3.48 -20.70
CA GLY A 67 -12.89 4.92 -20.54
C GLY A 67 -11.59 5.71 -20.33
N PRO A 68 -11.71 7.04 -20.15
CA PRO A 68 -10.56 7.92 -19.97
C PRO A 68 -9.93 7.86 -18.57
N GLY A 69 -10.56 7.16 -17.61
CA GLY A 69 -10.06 7.08 -16.24
C GLY A 69 -10.15 8.38 -15.46
N THR A 70 -11.17 9.20 -15.72
CA THR A 70 -11.42 10.47 -15.00
C THR A 70 -12.32 10.26 -13.79
N VAL A 71 -12.50 11.29 -12.95
CA VAL A 71 -13.44 11.23 -11.81
C VAL A 71 -14.88 10.88 -12.26
N ALA A 72 -15.30 11.39 -13.43
CA ALA A 72 -16.63 11.19 -13.98
C ALA A 72 -16.79 9.85 -14.70
N SER A 73 -15.69 9.27 -15.19
CA SER A 73 -15.67 7.98 -15.89
C SER A 73 -14.40 7.20 -15.49
N PRO A 74 -14.33 6.69 -14.25
CA PRO A 74 -13.18 5.93 -13.76
C PRO A 74 -13.10 4.56 -14.44
N TYR A 75 -11.94 3.92 -14.35
CA TYR A 75 -11.82 2.51 -14.72
C TYR A 75 -12.60 1.63 -13.73
N CYS A 76 -13.20 0.55 -14.21
CA CYS A 76 -13.96 -0.38 -13.35
C CYS A 76 -13.06 -1.23 -12.44
N GLY A 77 -11.80 -1.45 -12.84
CA GLY A 77 -10.84 -2.25 -12.09
C GLY A 77 -9.51 -1.51 -11.88
N LEU A 78 -8.76 -1.96 -10.88
CA LEU A 78 -7.46 -1.40 -10.54
C LEU A 78 -6.39 -1.78 -11.57
N ALA A 79 -6.47 -2.99 -12.15
CA ALA A 79 -5.52 -3.45 -13.15
C ALA A 79 -5.53 -2.54 -14.40
N GLU A 80 -6.72 -2.19 -14.90
CA GLU A 80 -6.89 -1.29 -16.04
C GLU A 80 -6.36 0.12 -15.72
N ALA A 81 -6.66 0.64 -14.51
CA ALA A 81 -6.16 1.95 -14.10
C ALA A 81 -4.63 1.98 -13.97
N MET A 82 -4.00 0.95 -13.40
CA MET A 82 -2.54 0.88 -13.30
C MET A 82 -1.89 0.76 -14.68
N ALA A 83 -2.48 -0.03 -15.59
CA ALA A 83 -2.01 -0.15 -16.97
C ALA A 83 -2.10 1.20 -17.70
N ALA A 84 -3.24 1.89 -17.59
CA ALA A 84 -3.47 3.19 -18.21
C ALA A 84 -2.57 4.28 -17.62
N ALA A 85 -2.35 4.27 -16.30
CA ALA A 85 -1.43 5.19 -15.64
C ALA A 85 -0.04 5.07 -16.24
N LYS A 86 0.47 3.83 -16.33
CA LYS A 86 1.78 3.55 -16.89
C LYS A 86 1.87 3.96 -18.36
N SER A 87 0.93 3.56 -19.20
CA SER A 87 0.96 3.89 -20.63
C SER A 87 0.81 5.40 -20.89
N GLY A 88 0.06 6.09 -20.03
CA GLY A 88 -0.17 7.53 -20.11
C GLY A 88 0.84 8.39 -19.37
N GLY A 89 1.90 7.81 -18.78
CA GLY A 89 2.91 8.54 -18.01
C GLY A 89 2.35 9.25 -16.78
N LYS A 90 1.31 8.70 -16.16
CA LYS A 90 0.65 9.25 -14.97
C LYS A 90 1.45 8.90 -13.72
N ALA A 91 1.50 9.85 -12.79
CA ALA A 91 2.21 9.69 -11.53
C ALA A 91 1.42 8.87 -10.49
N ALA A 92 0.08 8.87 -10.58
CA ALA A 92 -0.75 8.20 -9.59
C ALA A 92 -2.03 7.55 -10.13
N VAL A 93 -2.49 6.56 -9.37
CA VAL A 93 -3.83 5.96 -9.45
C VAL A 93 -4.57 6.28 -8.15
N VAL A 94 -5.78 6.82 -8.26
CA VAL A 94 -6.70 6.99 -7.14
C VAL A 94 -7.72 5.85 -7.17
N LEU A 95 -7.69 4.98 -6.16
CA LEU A 95 -8.67 3.92 -5.97
C LEU A 95 -9.80 4.44 -5.06
N LYS A 96 -11.03 4.45 -5.56
CA LYS A 96 -12.21 4.92 -4.81
C LYS A 96 -13.05 3.74 -4.35
N GLY A 97 -13.34 3.72 -3.06
CA GLY A 97 -14.24 2.76 -2.41
C GLY A 97 -15.67 3.29 -2.22
N PRO A 98 -16.52 2.53 -1.50
CA PRO A 98 -16.19 1.29 -0.79
C PRO A 98 -16.36 0.02 -1.63
N GLN A 99 -16.85 0.13 -2.88
CA GLN A 99 -17.04 -1.04 -3.73
C GLN A 99 -15.70 -1.66 -4.09
N GLY A 100 -15.57 -2.96 -3.84
CA GLY A 100 -14.33 -3.68 -4.08
C GLY A 100 -13.98 -3.75 -5.57
N VAL A 101 -12.72 -3.48 -5.89
CA VAL A 101 -12.13 -3.79 -7.21
C VAL A 101 -11.45 -5.15 -7.18
N ASP A 102 -11.32 -5.79 -8.35
CA ASP A 102 -10.56 -7.03 -8.49
C ASP A 102 -9.04 -6.79 -8.28
N ARG A 103 -8.28 -7.89 -8.21
CA ARG A 103 -6.84 -7.91 -8.08
C ARG A 103 -6.10 -7.12 -9.16
N ALA A 104 -4.89 -6.67 -8.83
CA ALA A 104 -4.02 -5.98 -9.77
C ALA A 104 -2.56 -6.42 -9.62
N SER A 105 -1.78 -6.16 -10.68
CA SER A 105 -0.33 -6.25 -10.62
C SER A 105 0.30 -4.98 -11.16
N TYR A 106 1.36 -4.53 -10.50
CA TYR A 106 2.26 -3.51 -11.00
C TYR A 106 3.54 -4.16 -11.53
N ALA A 107 3.83 -3.90 -12.80
CA ALA A 107 5.02 -4.39 -13.48
C ALA A 107 5.63 -3.27 -14.31
N GLY A 108 6.96 -3.15 -14.32
CA GLY A 108 7.71 -2.30 -15.24
C GLY A 108 8.71 -1.36 -14.57
N PRO A 109 9.52 -0.65 -15.37
CA PRO A 109 10.42 0.36 -14.84
C PRO A 109 9.63 1.60 -14.39
N GLY A 110 10.17 2.31 -13.41
CA GLY A 110 9.63 3.59 -12.95
C GLY A 110 8.88 3.48 -11.63
N ARG A 111 8.16 4.57 -11.32
CA ARG A 111 7.46 4.73 -10.05
C ARG A 111 5.99 4.99 -10.29
N LEU A 112 5.14 4.50 -9.39
CA LEU A 112 3.71 4.80 -9.38
C LEU A 112 3.23 4.99 -7.95
N THR A 113 2.30 5.92 -7.75
CA THR A 113 1.60 6.08 -6.47
C THR A 113 0.17 5.54 -6.57
N LEU A 114 -0.23 4.60 -5.72
CA LEU A 114 -1.59 4.15 -5.51
C LEU A 114 -2.13 4.77 -4.21
N VAL A 115 -3.22 5.53 -4.30
CA VAL A 115 -3.87 6.14 -3.13
C VAL A 115 -5.31 5.68 -3.05
N GLY A 116 -5.70 5.07 -1.94
CA GLY A 116 -7.08 4.76 -1.65
C GLY A 116 -7.83 5.96 -1.07
N LYS A 117 -9.08 6.14 -1.48
CA LYS A 117 -10.04 7.11 -0.94
C LYS A 117 -11.40 6.48 -0.70
N GLY A 118 -12.13 6.99 0.30
CA GLY A 118 -13.51 6.58 0.57
C GLY A 118 -13.68 5.10 0.94
N GLY A 119 -12.76 4.53 1.72
CA GLY A 119 -12.79 3.11 2.09
C GLY A 119 -12.37 2.18 0.95
N ALA A 120 -11.38 2.61 0.15
CA ALA A 120 -10.84 1.85 -0.97
C ALA A 120 -10.55 0.39 -0.60
N LEU A 121 -11.08 -0.51 -1.43
CA LEU A 121 -11.11 -1.94 -1.13
C LEU A 121 -10.70 -2.75 -2.35
N ILE A 122 -9.76 -3.68 -2.17
CA ILE A 122 -9.37 -4.69 -3.15
C ILE A 122 -9.93 -6.03 -2.66
N LEU A 123 -10.76 -6.67 -3.50
CA LEU A 123 -11.40 -7.97 -3.26
C LEU A 123 -10.92 -8.99 -4.31
N PRO A 124 -9.82 -9.71 -4.06
CA PRO A 124 -9.08 -10.46 -5.09
C PRO A 124 -9.72 -11.77 -5.54
N GLY A 125 -10.79 -12.20 -4.87
CA GLY A 125 -11.33 -13.55 -5.01
C GLY A 125 -10.28 -14.62 -4.74
N ALA A 126 -10.08 -15.55 -5.67
CA ALA A 126 -9.15 -16.67 -5.49
C ALA A 126 -7.66 -16.32 -5.64
N GLY A 127 -7.32 -15.11 -6.08
CA GLY A 127 -5.94 -14.72 -6.43
C GLY A 127 -5.16 -14.03 -5.33
N ILE A 128 -3.98 -13.51 -5.72
CA ILE A 128 -3.24 -12.47 -4.99
C ILE A 128 -3.98 -11.14 -5.14
N GLY A 129 -4.01 -10.29 -4.10
CA GLY A 129 -4.67 -8.99 -4.18
C GLY A 129 -3.91 -7.93 -4.96
N LEU A 130 -2.71 -7.60 -4.52
CA LEU A 130 -1.82 -6.69 -5.24
C LEU A 130 -0.42 -7.29 -5.31
N GLU A 131 0.05 -7.47 -6.54
CA GLU A 131 1.37 -8.05 -6.82
C GLU A 131 2.30 -7.04 -7.49
N VAL A 132 3.43 -6.74 -6.86
CA VAL A 132 4.49 -5.90 -7.41
C VAL A 132 5.57 -6.81 -8.00
N THR A 133 5.73 -6.78 -9.32
CA THR A 133 6.68 -7.63 -10.05
C THR A 133 7.85 -6.87 -10.67
N GLY A 134 7.82 -5.54 -10.65
CA GLY A 134 8.94 -4.68 -11.04
C GLY A 134 8.66 -3.21 -10.73
N GLY A 135 9.73 -2.41 -10.64
CA GLY A 135 9.66 -0.96 -10.36
C GLY A 135 9.36 -0.63 -8.90
N ASP A 136 9.03 0.64 -8.64
CA ASP A 136 8.73 1.15 -7.29
C ASP A 136 7.25 1.55 -7.18
N LEU A 137 6.49 0.84 -6.36
CA LEU A 137 5.11 1.20 -6.04
C LEU A 137 5.05 1.84 -4.65
N THR A 138 4.51 3.06 -4.55
CA THR A 138 4.04 3.62 -3.27
C THR A 138 2.54 3.38 -3.17
N ALA A 139 2.06 2.70 -2.14
CA ALA A 139 0.64 2.39 -1.98
C ALA A 139 0.14 2.75 -0.57
N ARG A 140 -1.00 3.44 -0.47
CA ARG A 140 -1.53 3.86 0.84
C ARG A 140 -3.05 4.01 0.92
N ASN A 141 -3.59 3.95 2.14
CA ASN A 141 -4.99 4.23 2.45
C ASN A 141 -6.02 3.27 1.81
N PHE A 142 -5.71 1.98 1.73
CA PHE A 142 -6.60 0.96 1.17
C PHE A 142 -6.62 -0.32 2.01
N THR A 143 -7.65 -1.13 1.78
CA THR A 143 -7.78 -2.46 2.35
C THR A 143 -7.67 -3.53 1.26
N VAL A 144 -6.93 -4.60 1.53
CA VAL A 144 -6.97 -5.85 0.75
C VAL A 144 -7.53 -6.94 1.66
N GLN A 145 -8.60 -7.59 1.23
CA GLN A 145 -9.17 -8.68 2.01
C GLN A 145 -9.76 -9.82 1.19
N GLY A 146 -9.85 -10.98 1.83
CA GLY A 146 -10.53 -12.15 1.27
C GLY A 146 -9.80 -12.82 0.11
N ALA A 147 -8.51 -12.55 -0.08
CA ALA A 147 -7.70 -13.21 -1.10
C ALA A 147 -7.61 -14.73 -0.83
N GLY A 148 -7.75 -15.53 -1.88
CA GLY A 148 -7.49 -16.97 -1.84
C GLY A 148 -6.00 -17.29 -1.69
N GLN A 149 -5.13 -16.39 -2.16
CA GLN A 149 -3.68 -16.45 -1.98
C GLN A 149 -3.24 -15.36 -0.99
N ALA A 150 -2.00 -14.87 -1.10
CA ALA A 150 -1.52 -13.76 -0.30
C ALA A 150 -2.27 -12.47 -0.63
N GLY A 151 -2.55 -11.63 0.37
CA GLY A 151 -3.12 -10.30 0.14
C GLY A 151 -2.20 -9.43 -0.73
N LEU A 152 -0.92 -9.34 -0.36
CA LEU A 152 0.11 -8.59 -1.07
C LEU A 152 1.31 -9.48 -1.40
N VAL A 153 1.91 -9.26 -2.57
CA VAL A 153 3.17 -9.93 -2.97
C VAL A 153 4.15 -8.90 -3.54
N VAL A 154 5.41 -8.96 -3.10
CA VAL A 154 6.52 -8.14 -3.62
C VAL A 154 7.62 -9.06 -4.12
N ARG A 155 7.86 -9.07 -5.43
CA ARG A 155 8.82 -9.98 -6.08
C ARG A 155 10.21 -9.37 -6.18
N SER A 156 11.18 -10.22 -6.48
CA SER A 156 12.55 -9.84 -6.81
C SER A 156 12.62 -8.75 -7.88
N GLY A 157 13.50 -7.76 -7.68
CA GLY A 157 13.64 -6.60 -8.57
C GLY A 157 12.54 -5.55 -8.45
N SER A 158 11.68 -5.62 -7.43
CA SER A 158 10.62 -4.64 -7.17
C SER A 158 10.68 -4.07 -5.76
N ALA A 159 10.09 -2.89 -5.57
CA ALA A 159 9.93 -2.25 -4.28
C ALA A 159 8.48 -1.82 -4.02
N LEU A 160 8.02 -2.00 -2.79
CA LEU A 160 6.74 -1.52 -2.29
C LEU A 160 6.95 -0.66 -1.05
N GLU A 161 6.53 0.59 -1.12
CA GLU A 161 6.35 1.47 0.04
C GLU A 161 4.87 1.50 0.41
N LEU A 162 4.52 0.78 1.48
CA LEU A 162 3.16 0.62 1.97
C LEU A 162 2.92 1.51 3.19
N ALA A 163 1.87 2.32 3.18
CA ALA A 163 1.51 3.15 4.33
C ALA A 163 0.01 3.11 4.61
N GLN A 164 -0.40 3.05 5.88
CA GLN A 164 -1.83 3.15 6.26
C GLN A 164 -2.72 2.16 5.49
N ALA A 165 -2.20 0.96 5.25
CA ALA A 165 -2.93 -0.10 4.55
C ALA A 165 -3.42 -1.15 5.53
N GLN A 166 -4.49 -1.83 5.16
CA GLN A 166 -5.05 -2.95 5.90
C GLN A 166 -5.00 -4.21 5.02
N VAL A 167 -4.38 -5.28 5.53
CA VAL A 167 -4.28 -6.57 4.85
C VAL A 167 -4.96 -7.60 5.73
N LEU A 168 -6.23 -7.90 5.43
CA LEU A 168 -7.16 -8.54 6.35
C LEU A 168 -7.70 -9.85 5.81
N ASP A 169 -7.77 -10.88 6.64
CA ASP A 169 -8.54 -12.12 6.37
C ASP A 169 -8.23 -12.80 5.01
N ASN A 170 -6.99 -12.66 4.52
CA ASN A 170 -6.54 -13.30 3.31
C ASN A 170 -6.16 -14.76 3.62
N LYS A 171 -6.80 -15.71 2.94
CA LYS A 171 -6.67 -17.15 3.23
C LYS A 171 -5.25 -17.65 3.00
N GLY A 172 -4.57 -17.18 1.95
CA GLY A 172 -3.20 -17.59 1.62
C GLY A 172 -2.09 -16.77 2.27
N GLY A 173 -2.40 -16.01 3.32
CA GLY A 173 -1.44 -15.17 4.06
C GLY A 173 -1.59 -13.67 3.78
N GLY A 174 -0.98 -12.84 4.62
CA GLY A 174 -1.06 -11.38 4.51
C GLY A 174 -0.14 -10.82 3.43
N ILE A 175 1.14 -10.66 3.73
CA ILE A 175 2.15 -10.07 2.82
C ILE A 175 3.30 -11.05 2.61
N LEU A 176 3.57 -11.39 1.34
CA LEU A 176 4.75 -12.14 0.93
C LEU A 176 5.76 -11.21 0.25
N VAL A 177 6.98 -11.17 0.78
CA VAL A 177 8.14 -10.60 0.10
C VAL A 177 9.01 -11.75 -0.37
N ASP A 178 9.25 -11.83 -1.68
CA ASP A 178 10.00 -12.91 -2.32
C ASP A 178 11.11 -12.31 -3.18
N GLY A 179 12.23 -11.94 -2.55
CA GLY A 179 13.35 -11.25 -3.18
C GLY A 179 13.18 -9.72 -3.34
N GLY A 180 12.00 -9.18 -3.05
CA GLY A 180 11.68 -7.75 -3.21
C GLY A 180 12.02 -6.88 -2.00
N ARG A 181 11.84 -5.56 -2.12
CA ARG A 181 11.98 -4.60 -1.00
C ARG A 181 10.62 -4.16 -0.49
N LEU A 182 10.37 -4.29 0.81
CA LEU A 182 9.15 -3.77 1.46
C LEU A 182 9.50 -2.70 2.50
N VAL A 183 8.88 -1.53 2.40
CA VAL A 183 8.83 -0.54 3.49
C VAL A 183 7.38 -0.43 3.93
N ALA A 184 7.02 -1.00 5.08
CA ALA A 184 5.66 -0.93 5.60
C ALA A 184 5.58 0.05 6.78
N ARG A 185 4.61 0.97 6.73
CA ARG A 185 4.42 2.04 7.72
C ARG A 185 2.99 2.08 8.21
N SER A 186 2.77 2.15 9.51
CA SER A 186 1.43 2.42 10.10
C SER A 186 0.34 1.55 9.47
N SER A 187 0.63 0.27 9.23
CA SER A 187 -0.23 -0.65 8.49
C SER A 187 -0.59 -1.86 9.35
N THR A 188 -1.77 -2.43 9.09
CA THR A 188 -2.31 -3.55 9.85
C THR A 188 -2.38 -4.79 8.99
N VAL A 189 -1.87 -5.91 9.51
CA VAL A 189 -1.93 -7.24 8.89
C VAL A 189 -2.57 -8.21 9.89
N SER A 190 -3.82 -8.60 9.65
CA SER A 190 -4.61 -9.33 10.63
C SER A 190 -5.53 -10.41 10.03
N GLY A 191 -5.80 -11.47 10.80
CA GLY A 191 -6.75 -12.53 10.41
C GLY A 191 -6.30 -13.42 9.24
N ASN A 192 -5.09 -13.22 8.73
CA ASN A 192 -4.61 -13.88 7.52
C ASN A 192 -4.12 -15.31 7.80
N GLY A 193 -4.17 -16.16 6.77
CA GLY A 193 -3.55 -17.47 6.73
C GLY A 193 -4.49 -18.67 6.85
N PRO A 194 -3.90 -19.88 6.89
CA PRO A 194 -2.49 -20.16 6.64
C PRO A 194 -2.13 -20.09 5.14
N GLY A 195 -1.07 -19.35 4.83
CA GLY A 195 -0.38 -19.37 3.54
C GLY A 195 0.73 -20.41 3.49
N GLN A 196 1.09 -20.85 2.28
CA GLN A 196 2.20 -21.78 2.05
C GLN A 196 3.12 -21.23 0.96
N PHE A 197 4.43 -21.19 1.26
CA PHE A 197 5.49 -20.87 0.30
C PHE A 197 6.43 -22.07 0.16
N GLY A 198 6.63 -22.54 -1.07
CA GLY A 198 7.35 -23.78 -1.32
C GLY A 198 6.70 -25.00 -0.65
N ALA A 199 7.51 -26.01 -0.32
CA ALA A 199 7.03 -27.26 0.25
C ALA A 199 6.76 -27.21 1.77
N THR A 200 7.44 -26.31 2.50
CA THR A 200 7.53 -26.41 3.96
C THR A 200 7.21 -25.13 4.72
N THR A 201 7.20 -23.96 4.07
CA THR A 201 7.08 -22.69 4.79
C THR A 201 5.61 -22.31 4.93
N ILE A 202 5.06 -22.48 6.14
CA ILE A 202 3.71 -22.04 6.51
C ILE A 202 3.79 -20.71 7.25
N TRP A 203 2.90 -19.77 6.91
CA TRP A 203 2.91 -18.41 7.45
C TRP A 203 1.53 -17.75 7.43
N GLY A 204 1.36 -16.70 8.23
CA GLY A 204 0.06 -16.04 8.42
C GLY A 204 0.13 -14.57 8.07
N GLY A 205 0.86 -13.78 8.87
CA GLY A 205 0.92 -12.34 8.71
C GLY A 205 1.86 -11.89 7.57
N LEU A 206 3.16 -11.92 7.82
CA LEU A 206 4.20 -11.52 6.86
C LEU A 206 5.20 -12.66 6.68
N LEU A 207 5.55 -12.97 5.43
CA LEU A 207 6.70 -13.79 5.08
C LEU A 207 7.71 -12.95 4.30
N LEU A 208 8.87 -12.70 4.91
CA LEU A 208 10.01 -12.00 4.33
C LEU A 208 11.03 -13.04 3.83
N ASN A 209 10.79 -13.59 2.64
CA ASN A 209 11.65 -14.55 1.96
C ASN A 209 12.71 -13.84 1.10
N ASN A 210 13.95 -13.87 1.58
CA ASN A 210 15.11 -13.21 0.99
C ASN A 210 14.85 -11.72 0.70
N PRO A 211 14.41 -10.94 1.71
CA PRO A 211 14.06 -9.54 1.50
C PRO A 211 15.27 -8.75 1.00
N ALA A 212 15.05 -7.89 0.01
CA ALA A 212 16.08 -7.01 -0.50
C ALA A 212 16.48 -5.97 0.56
N ALA A 213 17.69 -5.42 0.40
CA ALA A 213 18.24 -4.40 1.30
C ALA A 213 17.29 -3.19 1.45
N GLY A 214 17.24 -2.65 2.66
CA GLY A 214 16.33 -1.55 3.02
C GLY A 214 14.87 -1.97 3.21
N THR A 215 14.59 -3.27 3.32
CA THR A 215 13.30 -3.77 3.82
C THR A 215 13.15 -3.41 5.30
N ARG A 216 12.04 -2.77 5.67
CA ARG A 216 11.79 -2.30 7.03
C ARG A 216 10.31 -2.21 7.39
N LEU A 217 10.03 -2.35 8.68
CA LEU A 217 8.69 -2.26 9.27
C LEU A 217 8.67 -1.14 10.32
N GLU A 218 7.72 -0.21 10.22
CA GLU A 218 7.64 0.95 11.11
C GLU A 218 6.20 1.18 11.57
N GLY A 219 5.91 0.98 12.86
CA GLY A 219 4.56 1.13 13.40
C GLY A 219 3.57 0.15 12.75
N VAL A 220 3.97 -1.10 12.54
CA VAL A 220 3.12 -2.13 11.89
C VAL A 220 2.45 -2.99 12.96
N SER A 221 1.15 -3.25 12.81
CA SER A 221 0.40 -4.21 13.64
C SER A 221 0.23 -5.53 12.90
N VAL A 222 0.75 -6.63 13.44
CA VAL A 222 0.63 -7.99 12.90
C VAL A 222 -0.06 -8.88 13.91
N VAL A 223 -1.39 -8.91 13.87
CA VAL A 223 -2.19 -9.41 14.99
C VAL A 223 -3.20 -10.46 14.57
N ASN A 224 -3.40 -11.48 15.41
CA ASN A 224 -4.43 -12.49 15.22
C ASN A 224 -4.40 -13.18 13.85
N ASN A 225 -3.22 -13.39 13.25
CA ASN A 225 -3.11 -14.22 12.05
C ASN A 225 -3.24 -15.69 12.46
N LYS A 226 -3.62 -16.57 11.53
CA LYS A 226 -4.01 -17.96 11.83
C LYS A 226 -2.84 -18.93 12.03
N THR A 227 -1.61 -18.43 12.00
CA THR A 227 -0.36 -19.17 12.25
C THR A 227 0.74 -18.17 12.62
N THR A 228 2.01 -18.33 12.20
CA THR A 228 3.09 -17.37 12.45
C THR A 228 2.73 -15.95 11.98
N GLY A 229 2.96 -14.97 12.86
CA GLY A 229 2.76 -13.54 12.60
C GLY A 229 3.77 -13.04 11.59
N ILE A 230 5.06 -12.99 11.95
CA ILE A 230 6.13 -12.53 11.07
C ILE A 230 7.21 -13.62 10.94
N SER A 231 7.46 -14.07 9.72
CA SER A 231 8.53 -15.01 9.36
C SER A 231 9.56 -14.31 8.47
N CYS A 232 10.85 -14.49 8.75
CA CYS A 232 11.93 -13.93 7.92
C CYS A 232 12.96 -15.01 7.58
N SER A 233 13.61 -14.91 6.42
CA SER A 233 14.82 -15.70 6.13
C SER A 233 16.12 -14.96 6.49
N ALA A 234 16.03 -13.65 6.78
CA ALA A 234 17.13 -12.79 7.22
C ALA A 234 16.61 -11.67 8.13
N ALA A 235 17.50 -11.03 8.87
CA ALA A 235 17.17 -9.89 9.71
C ALA A 235 16.64 -8.70 8.88
N VAL A 236 15.71 -7.94 9.46
CA VAL A 236 15.17 -6.71 8.85
C VAL A 236 15.09 -5.60 9.89
N GLU A 237 15.04 -4.36 9.43
CA GLU A 237 14.85 -3.22 10.33
C GLU A 237 13.40 -3.15 10.79
N ALA A 238 13.19 -2.98 12.10
CA ALA A 238 11.86 -2.90 12.68
C ALA A 238 11.82 -1.91 13.85
N THR A 239 10.85 -1.00 13.82
CA THR A 239 10.61 -0.03 14.90
C THR A 239 9.11 0.05 15.19
N GLY A 240 8.73 -0.09 16.46
CA GLY A 240 7.32 0.00 16.87
C GLY A 240 6.41 -1.06 16.25
N VAL A 241 6.92 -2.27 15.99
CA VAL A 241 6.13 -3.37 15.44
C VAL A 241 5.41 -4.09 16.57
N LEU A 242 4.07 -4.12 16.51
CA LEU A 242 3.24 -4.90 17.42
C LEU A 242 2.91 -6.23 16.75
N ALA A 243 3.32 -7.34 17.34
CA ALA A 243 2.92 -8.67 16.92
C ALA A 243 2.37 -9.45 18.11
N THR A 244 1.08 -9.83 18.05
CA THR A 244 0.41 -10.52 19.15
C THR A 244 -0.77 -11.36 18.68
N GLY A 245 -1.10 -12.43 19.42
CA GLY A 245 -2.25 -13.28 19.13
C GLY A 245 -2.05 -14.20 17.92
N ASN A 246 -0.81 -14.41 17.47
CA ASN A 246 -0.50 -15.32 16.37
C ASN A 246 -0.16 -16.72 16.95
N PRO A 247 -0.92 -17.79 16.66
CA PRO A 247 -0.86 -19.06 17.40
C PRO A 247 0.40 -19.90 17.13
N GLY A 248 1.15 -19.62 16.07
CA GLY A 248 2.45 -20.26 15.83
C GLY A 248 3.54 -19.60 16.66
N VAL A 249 3.89 -18.39 16.25
CA VAL A 249 4.81 -17.47 16.93
C VAL A 249 4.52 -16.07 16.41
N ASP A 250 4.61 -15.05 17.26
CA ASP A 250 4.37 -13.66 16.85
C ASP A 250 5.46 -13.17 15.88
N ILE A 251 6.74 -13.36 16.22
CA ILE A 251 7.90 -13.03 15.38
C ILE A 251 8.90 -14.17 15.42
N ALA A 252 9.23 -14.75 14.27
CA ALA A 252 10.22 -15.81 14.16
C ALA A 252 11.64 -15.29 14.44
N ALA A 253 12.48 -16.12 15.08
CA ALA A 253 13.84 -15.75 15.49
C ALA A 253 14.73 -15.13 14.39
N PRO A 254 14.71 -15.59 13.12
CA PRO A 254 15.57 -15.01 12.08
C PRO A 254 15.29 -13.54 11.76
N CYS A 255 14.14 -12.99 12.18
CA CYS A 255 13.81 -11.59 11.97
C CYS A 255 14.69 -10.63 12.80
N ASN A 256 15.26 -11.09 13.92
CA ASN A 256 16.16 -10.34 14.79
C ASN A 256 15.58 -9.04 15.40
N PHE A 257 14.29 -9.05 15.73
CA PHE A 257 13.64 -8.03 16.56
C PHE A 257 12.51 -8.67 17.39
N SER A 258 11.95 -7.90 18.32
CA SER A 258 10.83 -8.35 19.17
C SER A 258 9.64 -7.41 19.01
N SER A 259 8.45 -7.91 19.39
CA SER A 259 7.26 -7.06 19.44
C SER A 259 7.47 -5.97 20.46
N CYS A 260 7.01 -4.76 20.15
CA CYS A 260 6.81 -3.75 21.17
C CYS A 260 5.68 -4.18 22.14
N GLY A 261 5.51 -3.41 23.22
CA GLY A 261 4.57 -3.71 24.30
C GLY A 261 3.09 -3.55 23.90
N ALA A 262 2.36 -2.69 24.60
CA ALA A 262 0.94 -2.46 24.32
C ALA A 262 0.75 -1.54 23.10
N ALA A 263 -0.33 -1.77 22.35
CA ALA A 263 -0.73 -0.93 21.23
C ALA A 263 -0.80 0.55 21.65
N GLY A 264 -0.24 1.44 20.84
CA GLY A 264 -0.21 2.87 21.12
C GLY A 264 0.62 3.65 20.09
N PRO A 265 0.86 4.96 20.32
CA PRO A 265 1.50 5.83 19.33
C PRO A 265 2.90 5.41 18.86
N GLN A 266 3.58 4.57 19.67
CA GLN A 266 4.92 4.05 19.39
C GLN A 266 4.92 2.55 19.10
N CYS A 267 3.76 1.89 19.11
CA CYS A 267 3.65 0.44 19.07
C CYS A 267 2.43 -0.02 18.28
N GLY A 268 2.69 -0.59 17.10
CA GLY A 268 1.67 -0.98 16.15
C GLY A 268 1.19 0.18 15.27
N ALA A 269 0.33 -0.17 14.32
CA ALA A 269 -0.46 0.80 13.58
C ALA A 269 -1.57 1.35 14.48
N PRO A 270 -1.83 2.67 14.43
CA PRO A 270 -2.90 3.32 15.19
C PRO A 270 -4.30 2.92 14.74
#